data_AF-A0A9X6WGR5-F1
#
_entry.id   AF-A0A9X6WGR5-F1
#
_cell.length_a   1.000
_cell.length_b   1.000
_cell.length_c   1.000
_cell.angle_alpha   90.00
_cell.angle_beta   90.00
_cell.angle_gamma   90.00
#
_symmetry.space_group_name_H-M   'P 1'
#
loop_
_entity.id
_entity.type
_entity.pdbx_description
1 polymer ?
#
loop_
_entity_poly.entity_id
_entity_poly.type
_entity_poly.pdbx_seq_one_letter_code
_entity_poly.pdbx_strand_id
1 'polypeptide(L)'
;MKKIIFTSAAVTSLAAGLFCYTNVSKEEILHASGKMTEENKKTVYEVETKLSKNPPTNVKASYKKAEPEKVILDAPIINQLPELPRGCEVTSLTMLLQYAGVKVDKETLGKEIKRDPTPRTVKNGVTHFGNPNDGFVGDMYAFDTAGYGVYHGPIAELAEKYLPHRIVDFSGEDFEKIFLFIDAGTPVWVINNAMFDEISSEYFKTWETPSGPISITMKEHSVLITGYDKEYVYFNDPLSGVKNEKAPIEQFKKGWEQMGKQAVSYSIQD
;
A
#
# COMPACT_ATOMS: atom_id res chain seq x y z
N MET A 1 16.83 67.33 -24.70
CA MET A 1 17.24 66.37 -23.65
C MET A 1 16.67 65.00 -23.99
N LYS A 2 17.53 63.98 -23.93
CA LYS A 2 17.30 62.51 -23.92
C LYS A 2 16.45 61.85 -25.03
N LYS A 3 17.20 61.16 -25.91
CA LYS A 3 16.80 60.00 -26.74
C LYS A 3 16.13 58.90 -25.90
N ILE A 4 15.30 58.07 -26.53
CA ILE A 4 15.51 56.61 -26.73
C ILE A 4 14.42 56.08 -27.67
N ILE A 5 14.88 55.43 -28.75
CA ILE A 5 14.15 54.53 -29.64
C ILE A 5 14.27 53.14 -29.01
N PHE A 6 13.23 52.29 -29.01
CA PHE A 6 13.39 50.86 -29.29
C PHE A 6 12.07 50.21 -29.72
N THR A 7 12.24 49.33 -30.70
CA THR A 7 11.29 48.56 -31.50
C THR A 7 10.59 47.45 -30.74
N SER A 8 9.42 47.06 -31.24
CA SER A 8 8.57 45.96 -30.77
C SER A 8 9.30 44.61 -30.73
N ALA A 9 9.17 43.89 -29.62
CA ALA A 9 9.44 42.46 -29.53
C ALA A 9 8.20 41.77 -28.94
N ALA A 10 7.63 40.84 -29.70
CA ALA A 10 6.64 39.90 -29.21
C ALA A 10 7.34 38.87 -28.32
N VAL A 11 6.82 38.64 -27.12
CA VAL A 11 7.25 37.56 -26.23
C VAL A 11 6.04 36.70 -25.93
N THR A 12 5.99 35.53 -26.57
CA THR A 12 5.12 34.42 -26.20
C THR A 12 5.77 33.69 -25.02
N SER A 13 5.00 33.55 -23.94
CA SER A 13 5.39 32.82 -22.73
C SER A 13 5.34 31.30 -22.97
N LEU A 14 6.49 30.63 -22.88
CA LEU A 14 6.60 29.19 -22.65
C LEU A 14 7.43 29.01 -21.37
N ALA A 15 6.79 28.55 -20.29
CA ALA A 15 7.49 28.12 -19.07
C ALA A 15 7.50 26.59 -19.07
N ALA A 16 8.66 26.01 -19.39
CA ALA A 16 8.97 24.60 -19.16
C ALA A 16 9.83 24.52 -17.89
N GLY A 17 9.37 23.73 -16.91
CA GLY A 17 10.07 23.47 -15.65
C GLY A 17 11.34 22.66 -15.87
N LEU A 18 12.41 23.09 -15.20
CA LEU A 18 13.73 22.46 -15.20
C LEU A 18 13.78 21.40 -14.09
N PHE A 19 13.96 20.13 -14.43
CA PHE A 19 14.31 19.06 -13.49
C PHE A 19 15.83 19.05 -13.29
N CYS A 20 16.30 19.20 -12.05
CA CYS A 20 17.70 18.97 -11.68
C CYS A 20 17.89 17.49 -11.32
N TYR A 21 18.71 16.77 -12.09
CA TYR A 21 19.27 15.48 -11.68
C TYR A 21 20.67 15.72 -11.08
N THR A 22 20.90 15.25 -9.85
CA THR A 22 22.25 15.18 -9.26
C THR A 22 22.86 13.82 -9.60
N ASN A 23 24.04 13.81 -10.21
CA ASN A 23 24.83 12.60 -10.46
C ASN A 23 25.46 12.09 -9.16
N VAL A 24 25.15 10.85 -8.75
CA VAL A 24 25.79 10.15 -7.63
C VAL A 24 27.15 9.59 -8.09
N SER A 25 28.16 9.63 -7.22
CA SER A 25 29.54 9.27 -7.56
C SER A 25 29.84 7.79 -7.26
N LYS A 26 30.82 7.22 -7.99
CA LYS A 26 31.19 5.79 -7.99
C LYS A 26 31.55 5.19 -6.62
N GLU A 27 31.93 5.99 -5.64
CA GLU A 27 32.34 5.50 -4.31
C GLU A 27 31.16 5.29 -3.35
N GLU A 28 30.02 5.95 -3.58
CA GLU A 28 28.85 5.89 -2.68
C GLU A 28 28.06 4.57 -2.83
N ILE A 29 28.12 3.93 -4.00
CA ILE A 29 27.43 2.65 -4.28
C ILE A 29 28.14 1.46 -3.62
N LEU A 30 29.45 1.55 -3.39
CA LEU A 30 30.27 0.46 -2.82
C LEU A 30 30.04 0.25 -1.32
N HIS A 31 29.50 1.25 -0.61
CA HIS A 31 29.31 1.17 0.84
C HIS A 31 27.91 0.69 1.25
N ALA A 32 26.92 0.74 0.34
CA ALA A 32 25.52 0.40 0.60
C ALA A 32 25.17 -1.08 0.33
N SER A 33 26.10 -1.91 -0.15
CA SER A 33 25.83 -3.31 -0.47
C SER A 33 26.65 -4.27 0.39
N GLY A 34 25.99 -4.86 1.39
CA GLY A 34 26.47 -6.08 2.01
C GLY A 34 26.71 -7.16 0.95
N LYS A 35 27.92 -7.72 0.95
CA LYS A 35 28.43 -8.88 0.17
C LYS A 35 27.59 -9.28 -1.07
N MET A 36 27.63 -8.47 -2.12
CA MET A 36 27.23 -8.92 -3.46
C MET A 36 28.26 -9.92 -4.01
N THR A 37 27.77 -10.98 -4.67
CA THR A 37 28.60 -11.94 -5.40
C THR A 37 29.24 -11.25 -6.63
N GLU A 38 30.42 -11.73 -7.05
CA GLU A 38 31.16 -11.18 -8.20
C GLU A 38 30.35 -11.20 -9.51
N GLU A 39 29.39 -12.11 -9.63
CA GLU A 39 28.48 -12.22 -10.77
C GLU A 39 27.44 -11.07 -10.80
N ASN A 40 26.95 -10.66 -9.62
CA ASN A 40 26.05 -9.53 -9.49
C ASN A 40 26.77 -8.20 -9.77
N LYS A 41 28.04 -8.07 -9.36
CA LYS A 41 28.87 -6.90 -9.71
C LYS A 41 29.00 -6.77 -11.23
N LYS A 42 29.36 -7.86 -11.92
CA LYS A 42 29.57 -7.87 -13.38
C LYS A 42 28.32 -7.44 -14.15
N THR A 43 27.16 -7.88 -13.66
CA THR A 43 25.85 -7.58 -14.27
C THR A 43 25.49 -6.10 -14.13
N VAL A 44 25.75 -5.49 -12.96
CA VAL A 44 25.52 -4.04 -12.73
C VAL A 44 26.43 -3.19 -13.64
N TYR A 45 27.72 -3.55 -13.77
CA TYR A 45 28.65 -2.81 -14.64
C TYR A 45 28.26 -2.87 -16.13
N GLU A 46 27.63 -3.96 -16.59
CA GLU A 46 27.19 -4.08 -17.99
C GLU A 46 25.89 -3.31 -18.27
N VAL A 47 25.03 -3.15 -17.27
CA VAL A 47 23.79 -2.38 -17.39
C VAL A 47 24.07 -0.87 -17.44
N GLU A 48 24.96 -0.36 -16.58
CA GLU A 48 25.32 1.07 -16.56
C GLU A 48 26.02 1.53 -17.85
N THR A 49 26.88 0.69 -18.43
CA THR A 49 27.60 1.03 -19.67
C THR A 49 26.69 1.12 -20.89
N LYS A 50 25.52 0.47 -20.88
CA LYS A 50 24.53 0.50 -21.96
C LYS A 50 23.53 1.67 -21.85
N LEU A 51 23.36 2.28 -20.68
CA LEU A 51 22.38 3.36 -20.46
C LEU A 51 22.90 4.79 -20.74
N SER A 52 24.21 4.96 -21.05
CA SER A 52 24.83 6.29 -21.17
C SER A 52 24.91 6.86 -22.60
N LYS A 53 24.55 6.17 -23.69
CA LYS A 53 24.72 6.72 -25.06
C LYS A 53 23.54 6.40 -26.01
N ASN A 54 22.56 7.32 -26.02
CA ASN A 54 21.44 7.49 -26.96
C ASN A 54 20.44 6.32 -27.11
N PRO A 55 19.13 6.62 -27.35
CA PRO A 55 18.05 5.65 -27.15
C PRO A 55 17.81 4.79 -28.40
N PRO A 56 17.78 3.45 -28.28
CA PRO A 56 17.10 2.62 -29.25
C PRO A 56 15.66 2.37 -28.80
N THR A 57 14.71 2.84 -29.60
CA THR A 57 13.34 2.34 -29.66
C THR A 57 13.32 0.81 -29.73
N ASN A 58 12.46 0.19 -28.90
CA ASN A 58 12.20 -1.25 -28.82
C ASN A 58 13.39 -2.14 -28.41
N VAL A 59 13.77 -2.08 -27.14
CA VAL A 59 14.38 -3.20 -26.45
C VAL A 59 13.40 -3.68 -25.38
N LYS A 60 12.72 -4.81 -25.62
CA LYS A 60 12.11 -5.58 -24.53
C LYS A 60 13.26 -6.14 -23.70
N ALA A 61 13.67 -5.40 -22.68
CA ALA A 61 14.59 -5.89 -21.68
C ALA A 61 13.90 -7.05 -20.95
N SER A 62 14.30 -8.28 -21.25
CA SER A 62 13.89 -9.44 -20.48
C SER A 62 14.67 -9.41 -19.15
N TYR A 63 14.03 -8.89 -18.12
CA TYR A 63 14.45 -9.14 -16.74
C TYR A 63 14.32 -10.65 -16.50
N LYS A 64 15.43 -11.39 -16.56
CA LYS A 64 15.51 -12.71 -15.94
C LYS A 64 15.59 -12.48 -14.43
N LYS A 65 14.43 -12.36 -13.78
CA LYS A 65 14.33 -12.51 -12.32
C LYS A 65 14.94 -13.88 -12.01
N ALA A 66 16.01 -13.93 -11.21
CA ALA A 66 16.44 -15.18 -10.58
C ALA A 66 15.19 -15.77 -9.88
N GLU A 67 14.98 -17.08 -9.95
CA GLU A 67 13.81 -17.73 -9.31
C GLU A 67 13.60 -17.15 -7.91
N PRO A 68 12.37 -16.73 -7.54
CA PRO A 68 12.17 -15.98 -6.30
C PRO A 68 12.64 -16.83 -5.12
N GLU A 69 13.67 -16.35 -4.42
CA GLU A 69 14.02 -16.81 -3.10
C GLU A 69 12.80 -16.57 -2.19
N LYS A 70 12.45 -17.57 -1.38
CA LYS A 70 11.35 -17.42 -0.42
C LYS A 70 11.75 -16.34 0.59
N VAL A 71 11.02 -15.23 0.62
CA VAL A 71 11.22 -14.15 1.59
C VAL A 71 10.07 -14.16 2.58
N ILE A 72 10.38 -14.23 3.87
CA ILE A 72 9.40 -14.08 4.96
C ILE A 72 9.99 -13.18 6.03
N LEU A 73 9.25 -12.12 6.35
CA LEU A 73 9.55 -11.16 7.41
C LEU A 73 8.97 -11.66 8.74
N ASP A 74 9.70 -11.44 9.82
CA ASP A 74 9.28 -11.84 11.17
C ASP A 74 8.40 -10.78 11.87
N ALA A 75 7.35 -10.32 11.20
CA ALA A 75 6.42 -9.35 11.78
C ALA A 75 5.63 -9.94 12.97
N PRO A 76 5.30 -9.15 14.02
CA PRO A 76 4.47 -9.63 15.12
C PRO A 76 3.08 -10.02 14.61
N ILE A 77 2.48 -11.02 15.25
CA ILE A 77 1.06 -11.37 15.05
C ILE A 77 0.26 -10.81 16.23
N ILE A 78 -0.83 -10.12 15.93
CA ILE A 78 -1.74 -9.53 16.93
C ILE A 78 -3.15 -9.94 16.53
N ASN A 79 -3.87 -10.58 17.45
CA ASN A 79 -5.28 -10.91 17.23
C ASN A 79 -6.14 -9.66 17.50
N GLN A 80 -7.15 -9.39 16.70
CA GLN A 80 -8.08 -8.26 16.89
C GLN A 80 -9.05 -8.51 18.06
N LEU A 81 -9.41 -9.77 18.31
CA LEU A 81 -10.37 -10.18 19.33
C LEU A 81 -9.70 -10.34 20.71
N PRO A 82 -10.48 -10.18 21.80
CA PRO A 82 -11.91 -9.80 21.82
C PRO A 82 -12.20 -8.30 21.67
N GLU A 83 -11.18 -7.44 21.77
CA GLU A 83 -11.36 -6.00 21.97
C GLU A 83 -11.93 -5.27 20.76
N LEU A 84 -11.56 -5.69 19.54
CA LEU A 84 -11.95 -5.04 18.28
C LEU A 84 -12.60 -6.04 17.30
N PRO A 85 -13.89 -6.40 17.50
CA PRO A 85 -14.65 -7.25 16.59
C PRO A 85 -14.53 -6.92 15.10
N ARG A 86 -14.51 -5.63 14.73
CA ARG A 86 -14.26 -5.16 13.36
C ARG A 86 -12.99 -4.29 13.27
N GLY A 87 -11.91 -4.75 13.87
CA GLY A 87 -10.64 -4.00 13.92
C GLY A 87 -9.52 -4.60 13.09
N CYS A 88 -9.82 -5.34 12.02
CA CYS A 88 -8.79 -6.00 11.22
C CYS A 88 -7.78 -4.98 10.65
N GLU A 89 -8.24 -3.81 10.21
CA GLU A 89 -7.43 -2.77 9.60
C GLU A 89 -6.47 -2.13 10.59
N VAL A 90 -6.98 -1.68 11.74
CA VAL A 90 -6.16 -1.07 12.79
C VAL A 90 -5.26 -2.08 13.47
N THR A 91 -5.67 -3.35 13.57
CA THR A 91 -4.82 -4.43 14.11
C THR A 91 -3.69 -4.77 13.14
N SER A 92 -3.96 -4.87 11.84
CA SER A 92 -2.94 -5.03 10.80
C SER A 92 -1.99 -3.83 10.73
N LEU A 93 -2.51 -2.60 10.90
CA LEU A 93 -1.68 -1.41 11.02
C LEU A 93 -0.80 -1.45 12.27
N THR A 94 -1.31 -1.96 13.40
CA THR A 94 -0.52 -2.14 14.62
C THR A 94 0.66 -3.08 14.37
N MET A 95 0.44 -4.20 13.66
CA MET A 95 1.51 -5.12 13.29
C MET A 95 2.57 -4.44 12.39
N LEU A 96 2.14 -3.65 11.40
CA LEU A 96 3.03 -2.87 10.52
C LEU A 96 3.90 -1.89 11.34
N LEU A 97 3.27 -1.08 12.19
CA LEU A 97 3.94 -0.06 13.01
C LEU A 97 4.90 -0.68 14.04
N GLN A 98 4.49 -1.78 14.70
CA GLN A 98 5.36 -2.49 15.65
C GLN A 98 6.58 -3.08 14.95
N TYR A 99 6.43 -3.62 13.74
CA TYR A 99 7.56 -4.09 12.96
C TYR A 99 8.54 -2.95 12.58
N ALA A 100 8.02 -1.74 12.37
CA ALA A 100 8.82 -0.53 12.17
C ALA A 100 9.49 0.01 13.47
N GLY A 101 9.27 -0.65 14.62
CA GLY A 101 9.82 -0.25 15.91
C GLY A 101 8.96 0.72 16.73
N VAL A 102 7.74 1.04 16.26
CA VAL A 102 6.80 1.91 16.98
C VAL A 102 6.10 1.13 18.09
N LYS A 103 6.07 1.68 19.31
CA LYS A 103 5.36 1.08 20.44
C LYS A 103 3.93 1.62 20.52
N VAL A 104 2.98 0.92 19.89
CA VAL A 104 1.55 1.25 19.92
C VAL A 104 0.71 -0.03 19.95
N ASP A 105 -0.48 0.02 20.53
CA ASP A 105 -1.45 -1.09 20.56
C ASP A 105 -2.68 -0.81 19.68
N LYS A 106 -3.42 -1.88 19.36
CA LYS A 106 -4.57 -1.84 18.46
C LYS A 106 -5.72 -1.01 19.03
N GLU A 107 -5.93 -1.01 20.34
CA GLU A 107 -6.99 -0.24 20.99
C GLU A 107 -6.72 1.27 20.92
N THR A 108 -5.47 1.68 21.00
CA THR A 108 -5.05 3.08 20.78
C THR A 108 -5.33 3.49 19.34
N LEU A 109 -4.88 2.70 18.35
CA LEU A 109 -5.17 2.99 16.94
C LEU A 109 -6.68 2.98 16.63
N GLY A 110 -7.44 2.06 17.22
CA GLY A 110 -8.90 2.00 17.08
C GLY A 110 -9.64 3.21 17.66
N LYS A 111 -9.05 3.89 18.65
CA LYS A 111 -9.57 5.18 19.17
C LYS A 111 -9.18 6.37 18.29
N GLU A 112 -7.99 6.32 17.69
CA GLU A 112 -7.42 7.44 16.93
C GLU A 112 -7.76 7.45 15.44
N ILE A 113 -8.19 6.31 14.89
CA ILE A 113 -8.63 6.21 13.50
C ILE A 113 -9.79 7.18 13.26
N LYS A 114 -9.66 7.95 12.18
CA LYS A 114 -10.72 8.85 11.72
C LYS A 114 -11.98 8.04 11.44
N ARG A 115 -13.14 8.53 11.90
CA ARG A 115 -14.45 7.89 11.71
C ARG A 115 -15.29 8.67 10.72
N ASP A 116 -16.06 7.94 9.91
CA ASP A 116 -17.17 8.53 9.16
C ASP A 116 -18.40 8.61 10.10
N PRO A 117 -18.96 9.79 10.36
CA PRO A 117 -20.05 9.98 11.31
C PRO A 117 -21.44 9.65 10.73
N THR A 118 -21.54 9.25 9.45
CA THR A 118 -22.81 9.08 8.76
C THR A 118 -23.60 7.93 9.39
N PRO A 119 -24.84 8.16 9.86
CA PRO A 119 -25.66 7.10 10.44
C PRO A 119 -26.19 6.16 9.35
N ARG A 120 -26.30 4.87 9.66
CA ARG A 120 -26.90 3.89 8.75
C ARG A 120 -28.41 4.10 8.64
N THR A 121 -28.91 4.30 7.42
CA THR A 121 -30.35 4.32 7.13
C THR A 121 -30.66 3.48 5.89
N VAL A 122 -31.91 3.05 5.74
CA VAL A 122 -32.38 2.35 4.54
C VAL A 122 -33.58 3.11 3.99
N LYS A 123 -33.51 3.54 2.73
CA LYS A 123 -34.58 4.28 2.05
C LYS A 123 -34.90 3.57 0.73
N ASN A 124 -36.15 3.17 0.54
CA ASN A 124 -36.61 2.47 -0.67
C ASN A 124 -35.74 1.26 -1.05
N GLY A 125 -35.26 0.50 -0.05
CA GLY A 125 -34.38 -0.66 -0.25
C GLY A 125 -32.91 -0.33 -0.49
N VAL A 126 -32.53 0.95 -0.60
CA VAL A 126 -31.14 1.40 -0.75
C VAL A 126 -30.55 1.72 0.62
N THR A 127 -29.36 1.19 0.90
CA THR A 127 -28.62 1.50 2.13
C THR A 127 -27.87 2.81 1.95
N HIS A 128 -28.06 3.74 2.88
CA HIS A 128 -27.24 4.93 3.04
C HIS A 128 -26.38 4.76 4.29
N PHE A 129 -25.07 4.93 4.15
CA PHE A 129 -24.15 4.85 5.28
C PHE A 129 -22.86 5.63 4.98
N GLY A 130 -21.85 5.50 5.83
CA GLY A 130 -20.55 6.14 5.65
C GLY A 130 -19.74 5.55 4.50
N ASN A 131 -18.70 6.29 4.10
CA ASN A 131 -17.74 5.89 3.09
C ASN A 131 -16.42 5.47 3.75
N PRO A 132 -15.94 4.23 3.56
CA PRO A 132 -14.69 3.75 4.15
C PRO A 132 -13.44 4.54 3.68
N ASN A 133 -13.52 5.25 2.55
CA ASN A 133 -12.45 6.15 2.10
C ASN A 133 -12.37 7.44 2.94
N ASP A 134 -13.46 7.83 3.62
CA ASP A 134 -13.52 9.06 4.40
C ASP A 134 -13.18 8.82 5.88
N GLY A 135 -13.41 7.60 6.38
CA GLY A 135 -13.09 7.18 7.74
C GLY A 135 -13.70 5.80 8.05
N PHE A 136 -13.42 5.26 9.24
CA PHE A 136 -14.03 4.02 9.70
C PHE A 136 -15.55 4.16 9.82
N VAL A 137 -16.27 3.25 9.16
CA VAL A 137 -17.73 3.31 9.02
C VAL A 137 -18.40 2.42 10.08
N GLY A 138 -19.13 3.06 10.99
CA GLY A 138 -19.94 2.41 12.01
C GLY A 138 -19.16 1.90 13.21
N ASP A 139 -19.65 0.83 13.83
CA ASP A 139 -19.14 0.32 15.09
C ASP A 139 -18.02 -0.71 14.91
N MET A 140 -16.87 -0.41 15.51
CA MET A 140 -15.70 -1.28 15.54
C MET A 140 -15.79 -2.34 16.65
N TYR A 141 -16.52 -2.04 17.72
CA TYR A 141 -16.39 -2.68 19.02
C TYR A 141 -17.44 -3.76 19.29
N ALA A 142 -18.49 -3.88 18.47
CA ALA A 142 -19.59 -4.82 18.72
C ALA A 142 -20.24 -5.31 17.43
N PHE A 143 -20.49 -6.62 17.30
CA PHE A 143 -21.09 -7.19 16.09
C PHE A 143 -22.59 -6.96 15.95
N ASP A 144 -23.29 -6.68 17.04
CA ASP A 144 -24.74 -6.47 17.10
C ASP A 144 -25.18 -5.07 16.66
N THR A 145 -24.25 -4.15 16.47
CA THR A 145 -24.46 -2.82 15.90
C THR A 145 -23.93 -2.74 14.46
N ALA A 146 -24.42 -1.74 13.72
CA ALA A 146 -24.01 -1.54 12.34
C ALA A 146 -22.55 -1.06 12.27
N GLY A 147 -21.72 -1.81 11.55
CA GLY A 147 -20.32 -1.50 11.32
C GLY A 147 -19.82 -2.14 10.02
N TYR A 148 -18.76 -1.57 9.48
CA TYR A 148 -18.13 -2.03 8.26
C TYR A 148 -16.62 -2.12 8.46
N GLY A 149 -15.91 -1.02 8.20
CA GLY A 149 -14.46 -0.98 8.14
C GLY A 149 -13.96 0.37 7.65
N VAL A 150 -12.68 0.43 7.27
CA VAL A 150 -11.97 1.62 6.77
C VAL A 150 -11.01 1.26 5.64
N TYR A 151 -10.86 2.13 4.66
CA TYR A 151 -9.98 1.91 3.50
C TYR A 151 -8.62 2.60 3.68
N HIS A 152 -7.76 2.43 2.67
CA HIS A 152 -6.34 2.81 2.72
C HIS A 152 -6.07 4.26 3.13
N GLY A 153 -6.88 5.23 2.68
CA GLY A 153 -6.63 6.66 2.91
C GLY A 153 -6.56 7.02 4.41
N PRO A 154 -7.63 6.83 5.19
CA PRO A 154 -7.60 7.10 6.63
C PRO A 154 -6.58 6.24 7.41
N ILE A 155 -6.25 5.05 6.91
CA ILE A 155 -5.21 4.19 7.48
C ILE A 155 -3.82 4.81 7.28
N ALA A 156 -3.51 5.27 6.07
CA ALA A 156 -2.26 5.95 5.77
C ALA A 156 -2.15 7.27 6.55
N GLU A 157 -3.24 8.05 6.64
CA GLU A 157 -3.31 9.26 7.47
C GLU A 157 -3.00 8.99 8.95
N LEU A 158 -3.52 7.88 9.50
CA LEU A 158 -3.23 7.48 10.87
C LEU A 158 -1.76 7.04 11.02
N ALA A 159 -1.28 6.20 10.10
CA ALA A 159 0.09 5.69 10.11
C ALA A 159 1.12 6.84 10.04
N GLU A 160 0.84 7.90 9.29
CA GLU A 160 1.73 9.06 9.10
C GLU A 160 1.96 9.83 10.42
N LYS A 161 1.01 9.75 11.37
CA LYS A 161 1.20 10.33 12.72
C LYS A 161 2.28 9.60 13.53
N TYR A 162 2.51 8.32 13.24
CA TYR A 162 3.43 7.45 13.96
C TYR A 162 4.78 7.26 13.24
N LEU A 163 4.79 7.37 11.92
CA LEU A 163 5.98 7.28 11.07
C LEU A 163 6.01 8.45 10.06
N PRO A 164 6.22 9.70 10.52
CA PRO A 164 6.13 10.87 9.67
C PRO A 164 7.14 10.81 8.53
N HIS A 165 6.68 11.16 7.33
CA HIS A 165 7.41 11.21 6.06
C HIS A 165 7.92 9.86 5.57
N ARG A 166 7.42 8.76 6.14
CA ARG A 166 7.83 7.40 5.77
C ARG A 166 6.70 6.58 5.21
N ILE A 167 5.44 6.92 5.46
CA ILE A 167 4.32 6.11 4.96
C ILE A 167 4.24 6.21 3.44
N VAL A 168 4.07 5.06 2.82
CA VAL A 168 3.85 4.94 1.38
C VAL A 168 2.51 4.25 1.17
N ASP A 169 1.51 5.04 0.82
CA ASP A 169 0.26 4.53 0.25
C ASP A 169 0.47 4.37 -1.25
N PHE A 170 0.48 3.11 -1.70
CA PHE A 170 0.65 2.77 -3.11
C PHE A 170 -0.58 2.06 -3.65
N SER A 171 -1.75 2.36 -3.08
CA SER A 171 -3.03 1.84 -3.54
C SER A 171 -3.26 2.16 -5.02
N GLY A 172 -3.74 1.17 -5.77
CA GLY A 172 -3.95 1.27 -7.22
C GLY A 172 -2.79 0.80 -8.10
N GLU A 173 -1.60 0.60 -7.53
CA GLU A 173 -0.40 0.12 -8.24
C GLU A 173 -0.48 -1.38 -8.58
N ASP A 174 0.53 -1.89 -9.29
CA ASP A 174 0.61 -3.31 -9.63
C ASP A 174 0.97 -4.18 -8.41
N PHE A 175 0.42 -5.39 -8.36
CA PHE A 175 0.60 -6.34 -7.23
C PHE A 175 2.09 -6.64 -6.97
N GLU A 176 2.90 -6.66 -8.03
CA GLU A 176 4.33 -6.93 -7.95
C GLU A 176 5.09 -5.88 -7.13
N LYS A 177 4.53 -4.67 -6.94
CA LYS A 177 5.09 -3.65 -6.05
C LYS A 177 5.13 -4.12 -4.59
N ILE A 178 4.21 -4.99 -4.17
CA ILE A 178 4.22 -5.62 -2.84
C ILE A 178 5.53 -6.38 -2.63
N PHE A 179 5.98 -7.15 -3.61
CA PHE A 179 7.22 -7.91 -3.50
C PHE A 179 8.45 -7.01 -3.35
N LEU A 180 8.45 -5.82 -3.96
CA LEU A 180 9.53 -4.85 -3.79
C LEU A 180 9.64 -4.37 -2.34
N PHE A 181 8.52 -4.12 -1.66
CA PHE A 181 8.51 -3.77 -0.24
C PHE A 181 8.96 -4.93 0.64
N ILE A 182 8.52 -6.16 0.32
CA ILE A 182 8.93 -7.36 1.06
C ILE A 182 10.43 -7.64 0.90
N ASP A 183 10.96 -7.55 -0.33
CA ASP A 183 12.39 -7.71 -0.64
C ASP A 183 13.22 -6.63 0.05
N ALA A 184 12.66 -5.41 0.19
CA ALA A 184 13.28 -4.33 0.95
C ALA A 184 13.19 -4.53 2.47
N GLY A 185 12.48 -5.54 2.98
CA GLY A 185 12.38 -5.82 4.40
C GLY A 185 11.24 -5.06 5.11
N THR A 186 10.20 -4.66 4.39
CA THR A 186 9.04 -3.95 4.96
C THR A 186 7.73 -4.67 4.62
N PRO A 187 6.89 -5.03 5.60
CA PRO A 187 5.64 -5.72 5.35
C PRO A 187 4.61 -4.74 4.77
N VAL A 188 3.54 -5.29 4.18
CA VAL A 188 2.53 -4.49 3.47
C VAL A 188 1.15 -4.73 4.06
N TRP A 189 0.54 -3.66 4.56
CA TRP A 189 -0.87 -3.65 4.96
C TRP A 189 -1.75 -3.63 3.70
N VAL A 190 -2.80 -4.45 3.64
CA VAL A 190 -3.73 -4.48 2.50
C VAL A 190 -5.19 -4.65 2.93
N ILE A 191 -6.10 -4.27 2.03
CA ILE A 191 -7.49 -4.75 2.05
C ILE A 191 -7.64 -5.89 1.05
N ASN A 192 -8.28 -6.96 1.48
CA ASN A 192 -8.74 -8.07 0.65
C ASN A 192 -10.15 -8.47 1.11
N ASN A 193 -10.61 -9.66 0.76
CA ASN A 193 -11.77 -10.27 1.37
C ASN A 193 -11.35 -11.52 2.14
N ALA A 194 -12.16 -11.96 3.11
CA ALA A 194 -11.85 -13.06 4.01
C ALA A 194 -11.70 -14.44 3.33
N MET A 195 -11.98 -14.57 2.03
CA MET A 195 -11.73 -15.81 1.26
C MET A 195 -10.36 -15.80 0.56
N PHE A 196 -9.70 -14.64 0.50
CA PHE A 196 -8.43 -14.44 -0.21
C PHE A 196 -8.44 -14.93 -1.67
N ASP A 197 -9.60 -14.82 -2.33
CA ASP A 197 -9.84 -15.14 -3.73
C ASP A 197 -10.92 -14.19 -4.30
N GLU A 198 -11.10 -14.18 -5.61
CA GLU A 198 -12.23 -13.53 -6.26
C GLU A 198 -13.56 -14.10 -5.72
N ILE A 199 -14.46 -13.23 -5.30
CA ILE A 199 -15.80 -13.61 -4.87
C ILE A 199 -16.86 -13.16 -5.87
N SER A 200 -18.00 -13.85 -5.90
CA SER A 200 -19.13 -13.51 -6.77
C SER A 200 -19.61 -12.07 -6.55
N SER A 201 -20.01 -11.39 -7.63
CA SER A 201 -20.53 -10.02 -7.58
C SER A 201 -21.81 -9.89 -6.74
N GLU A 202 -22.51 -11.00 -6.46
CA GLU A 202 -23.69 -11.04 -5.58
C GLU A 202 -23.37 -10.68 -4.12
N TYR A 203 -22.12 -10.83 -3.70
CA TYR A 203 -21.67 -10.43 -2.37
C TYR A 203 -21.40 -8.93 -2.25
N PHE A 204 -21.44 -8.20 -3.37
CA PHE A 204 -21.28 -6.76 -3.39
C PHE A 204 -22.63 -6.05 -3.35
N LYS A 205 -22.66 -4.93 -2.63
CA LYS A 205 -23.82 -4.05 -2.53
C LYS A 205 -23.35 -2.62 -2.71
N THR A 206 -24.14 -1.83 -3.41
CA THR A 206 -23.91 -0.39 -3.48
C THR A 206 -24.53 0.28 -2.26
N TRP A 207 -23.73 1.09 -1.57
CA TRP A 207 -24.21 2.07 -0.59
C TRP A 207 -24.17 3.46 -1.18
N GLU A 208 -25.18 4.26 -0.85
CA GLU A 208 -25.18 5.69 -1.14
C GLU A 208 -24.55 6.43 0.04
N THR A 209 -23.41 7.08 -0.18
CA THR A 209 -22.69 7.83 0.86
C THR A 209 -22.73 9.33 0.57
N PRO A 210 -22.44 10.21 1.54
CA PRO A 210 -22.30 11.64 1.29
C PRO A 210 -21.28 11.99 0.19
N SER A 211 -20.26 11.15 0.01
CA SER A 211 -19.19 11.31 -0.98
C SER A 211 -19.47 10.59 -2.31
N GLY A 212 -20.69 10.06 -2.49
CA GLY A 212 -21.13 9.34 -3.68
C GLY A 212 -21.33 7.83 -3.44
N PRO A 213 -21.85 7.11 -4.45
CA PRO A 213 -22.09 5.68 -4.33
C PRO A 213 -20.77 4.91 -4.25
N ILE A 214 -20.76 3.86 -3.41
CA ILE A 214 -19.62 2.94 -3.28
C ILE A 214 -20.09 1.49 -3.26
N SER A 215 -19.36 0.62 -3.95
CA SER A 215 -19.57 -0.84 -3.89
C SER A 215 -18.79 -1.41 -2.71
N ILE A 216 -19.48 -2.10 -1.80
CA ILE A 216 -18.89 -2.76 -0.62
C ILE A 216 -19.27 -4.23 -0.60
N THR A 217 -18.49 -5.03 0.13
CA THR A 217 -18.86 -6.39 0.50
C THR A 217 -18.64 -6.59 2.00
N MET A 218 -19.58 -7.26 2.68
CA MET A 218 -19.41 -7.61 4.09
C MET A 218 -18.37 -8.73 4.32
N LYS A 219 -17.71 -9.17 3.25
CA LYS A 219 -16.55 -10.07 3.29
C LYS A 219 -15.22 -9.32 3.32
N GLU A 220 -15.23 -7.98 3.32
CA GLU A 220 -14.02 -7.15 3.49
C GLU A 220 -13.18 -7.65 4.67
N HIS A 221 -11.87 -7.66 4.48
CA HIS A 221 -10.92 -8.04 5.50
C HIS A 221 -9.56 -7.38 5.26
N SER A 222 -8.80 -7.15 6.33
CA SER A 222 -7.45 -6.59 6.26
C SER A 222 -6.43 -7.49 6.92
N VAL A 223 -5.29 -7.65 6.25
CA VAL A 223 -4.16 -8.47 6.70
C VAL A 223 -2.84 -7.73 6.48
N LEU A 224 -1.79 -8.21 7.14
CA LEU A 224 -0.42 -7.74 6.91
C LEU A 224 0.34 -8.78 6.09
N ILE A 225 0.68 -8.49 4.84
CA ILE A 225 1.55 -9.33 4.02
C ILE A 225 2.97 -9.28 4.58
N THR A 226 3.53 -10.45 4.85
CA THR A 226 4.84 -10.65 5.47
C THR A 226 5.82 -11.39 4.58
N GLY A 227 5.39 -11.97 3.46
CA GLY A 227 6.30 -12.75 2.64
C GLY A 227 5.70 -13.25 1.33
N TYR A 228 6.54 -13.88 0.53
CA TYR A 228 6.14 -14.61 -0.66
C TYR A 228 7.14 -15.72 -1.01
N ASP A 229 6.70 -16.69 -1.79
CA ASP A 229 7.56 -17.59 -2.56
C ASP A 229 7.06 -17.67 -4.01
N LYS A 230 7.42 -18.72 -4.75
CA LYS A 230 7.02 -18.89 -6.15
C LYS A 230 5.51 -19.09 -6.33
N GLU A 231 4.81 -19.61 -5.33
CA GLU A 231 3.41 -20.05 -5.43
C GLU A 231 2.49 -19.28 -4.48
N TYR A 232 3.00 -18.85 -3.32
CA TYR A 232 2.19 -18.31 -2.23
C TYR A 232 2.63 -16.91 -1.81
N VAL A 233 1.64 -16.11 -1.39
CA VAL A 233 1.85 -14.96 -0.53
C VAL A 233 1.63 -15.39 0.92
N TYR A 234 2.46 -14.88 1.84
CA TYR A 234 2.37 -15.11 3.27
C TYR A 234 1.91 -13.83 3.96
N PHE A 235 1.02 -13.96 4.94
CA PHE A 235 0.44 -12.83 5.67
C PHE A 235 0.10 -13.19 7.13
N ASN A 236 0.04 -12.18 7.99
CA ASN A 236 -0.51 -12.28 9.33
C ASN A 236 -1.97 -11.85 9.29
N ASP A 237 -2.87 -12.75 9.69
CA ASP A 237 -4.30 -12.50 9.74
C ASP A 237 -4.73 -12.16 11.19
N PRO A 238 -5.23 -10.93 11.43
CA PRO A 238 -5.62 -10.49 12.78
C PRO A 238 -6.88 -11.19 13.32
N LEU A 239 -7.70 -11.81 12.47
CA LEU A 239 -8.90 -12.52 12.88
C LEU A 239 -8.60 -13.99 13.19
N SER A 240 -7.85 -14.67 12.34
CA SER A 240 -7.44 -16.06 12.58
C SER A 240 -6.37 -16.16 13.68
N GLY A 241 -5.56 -15.11 13.85
CA GLY A 241 -4.42 -15.10 14.77
C GLY A 241 -3.26 -15.97 14.28
N VAL A 242 -3.30 -16.45 13.03
CA VAL A 242 -2.25 -17.27 12.44
C VAL A 242 -1.16 -16.37 11.85
N LYS A 243 0.07 -16.61 12.28
CA LYS A 243 1.27 -15.93 11.75
C LYS A 243 1.70 -16.60 10.45
N ASN A 244 2.02 -15.81 9.43
CA ASN A 244 2.44 -16.29 8.11
C ASN A 244 1.48 -17.35 7.53
N GLU A 245 0.16 -17.13 7.69
CA GLU A 245 -0.85 -17.81 6.89
C GLU A 245 -0.57 -17.55 5.41
N LYS A 246 -1.03 -18.45 4.52
CA LYS A 246 -0.67 -18.37 3.10
C LYS A 246 -1.85 -18.66 2.18
N ALA A 247 -1.85 -17.97 1.05
CA ALA A 247 -2.79 -18.19 -0.06
C ALA A 247 -2.02 -18.21 -1.39
N PRO A 248 -2.51 -18.94 -2.41
CA PRO A 248 -1.92 -18.89 -3.74
C PRO A 248 -1.90 -17.44 -4.27
N ILE A 249 -0.77 -17.02 -4.85
CA ILE A 249 -0.58 -15.62 -5.31
C ILE A 249 -1.71 -15.18 -6.23
N GLU A 250 -2.09 -16.00 -7.20
CA GLU A 250 -3.11 -15.65 -8.18
C GLU A 250 -4.49 -15.43 -7.56
N GLN A 251 -4.86 -16.24 -6.57
CA GLN A 251 -6.15 -16.09 -5.86
C GLN A 251 -6.13 -14.83 -5.01
N PHE A 252 -5.09 -14.68 -4.20
CA PHE A 252 -4.96 -13.52 -3.32
C PHE A 252 -4.95 -12.22 -4.12
N LYS A 253 -4.20 -12.18 -5.23
CA LYS A 253 -4.13 -11.03 -6.14
C LYS A 253 -5.51 -10.68 -6.69
N LYS A 254 -6.30 -11.65 -7.18
CA LYS A 254 -7.65 -11.37 -7.69
C LYS A 254 -8.57 -10.79 -6.61
N GLY A 255 -8.54 -11.36 -5.40
CA GLY A 255 -9.32 -10.82 -4.28
C GLY A 255 -8.90 -9.39 -3.92
N TRP A 256 -7.59 -9.11 -3.89
CA TRP A 256 -7.03 -7.79 -3.62
C TRP A 256 -7.38 -6.77 -4.72
N GLU A 257 -7.29 -7.16 -5.99
CA GLU A 257 -7.69 -6.34 -7.14
C GLU A 257 -9.20 -6.03 -7.09
N GLN A 258 -10.04 -7.03 -6.77
CA GLN A 258 -11.48 -6.86 -6.63
C GLN A 258 -11.85 -5.88 -5.49
N MET A 259 -11.01 -5.80 -4.46
CA MET A 259 -11.16 -4.88 -3.33
C MET A 259 -10.49 -3.51 -3.56
N GLY A 260 -10.02 -3.22 -4.77
CA GLY A 260 -9.53 -1.90 -5.17
C GLY A 260 -8.03 -1.70 -5.02
N LYS A 261 -7.22 -2.77 -5.01
CA LYS A 261 -5.75 -2.71 -5.01
C LYS A 261 -5.16 -1.88 -3.86
N GLN A 262 -5.74 -1.99 -2.68
CA GLN A 262 -5.41 -1.14 -1.54
C GLN A 262 -4.17 -1.65 -0.81
N ALA A 263 -3.14 -0.81 -0.67
CA ALA A 263 -1.88 -1.22 -0.06
C ALA A 263 -1.13 -0.03 0.57
N VAL A 264 -0.67 -0.24 1.81
CA VAL A 264 0.11 0.74 2.58
C VAL A 264 1.34 0.05 3.18
N SER A 265 2.49 0.69 3.10
CA SER A 265 3.71 0.28 3.78
C SER A 265 4.50 1.52 4.22
N TYR A 266 5.79 1.37 4.50
CA TYR A 266 6.68 2.49 4.84
C TYR A 266 8.04 2.34 4.18
N SER A 267 8.73 3.45 3.95
CA SER A 267 10.12 3.46 3.49
C SER A 267 11.10 3.25 4.65
N ILE A 268 12.20 2.56 4.37
CA ILE A 268 13.36 2.49 5.27
C ILE A 268 14.11 3.82 5.15
N GLN A 269 14.47 4.43 6.28
CA GLN A 269 15.37 5.59 6.29
C GLN A 269 16.81 5.10 6.14
N ASP A 270 17.55 5.74 5.24
CA ASP A 270 19.02 5.63 5.16
C ASP A 270 19.71 6.18 6.41
#